data_AF-A0A7R9DXA8-F1
#
_entry.id   AF-A0A7R9DXA8-F1
#
_cell.length_a   1.000
_cell.length_b   1.000
_cell.length_c   1.000
_cell.angle_alpha   90.00
_cell.angle_beta   90.00
_cell.angle_gamma   90.00
#
_symmetry.space_group_name_H-M   'P 1'
#
loop_
_entity.id
_entity.type
_entity.pdbx_description
1 polymer ?
#
loop_
_entity_poly.entity_id
_entity_poly.type
_entity_poly.pdbx_seq_one_letter_code
_entity_poly.pdbx_strand_id
1 'polypeptide(L)'
;MSTLLDLASHSGTCVVEARTHALNILRALYRNSALGELVTPYVAEGVIAAVKGFRGNTWAERNSATLLFSALMTRIFGVQRSRHTLNARNKMTGRVFFHRYPQLFDFLLKELGTLSSTMTQGGSQTLELHPSLYPVLLLLARLYPSSLEGTDSNLQV
;
A
#
# COMPACT_ATOMS: atom_id res chain seq x y z
N MET A 1 -2.48 17.08 -6.99
CA MET A 1 -2.13 15.71 -6.54
C MET A 1 -0.77 15.31 -7.07
N SER A 2 -0.54 15.36 -8.39
CA SER A 2 0.73 14.94 -9.04
C SER A 2 1.99 15.57 -8.42
N THR A 3 2.03 16.90 -8.24
CA THR A 3 3.18 17.58 -7.60
C THR A 3 3.49 17.04 -6.18
N LEU A 4 2.46 16.70 -5.40
CA LEU A 4 2.66 16.14 -4.06
C LEU A 4 3.15 14.69 -4.13
N LEU A 5 2.67 13.91 -5.11
CA LEU A 5 3.09 12.52 -5.33
C LEU A 5 4.54 12.45 -5.82
N ASP A 6 4.93 13.41 -6.66
CA ASP A 6 6.31 13.60 -7.07
C ASP A 6 7.18 13.93 -5.85
N LEU A 7 6.83 14.96 -5.08
CA LEU A 7 7.58 15.34 -3.87
C LEU A 7 7.70 14.19 -2.85
N ALA A 8 6.65 13.37 -2.69
CA ALA A 8 6.67 12.19 -1.82
C ALA A 8 7.60 11.07 -2.32
N SER A 9 7.93 11.04 -3.62
CA SER A 9 8.69 9.97 -4.27
C SER A 9 10.21 10.23 -4.39
N HIS A 10 10.67 11.47 -4.26
CA HIS A 10 12.08 11.86 -4.51
C HIS A 10 13.00 11.58 -3.32
N SER A 11 14.06 10.77 -3.48
CA SER A 11 15.00 10.43 -2.39
C SER A 11 16.25 11.31 -2.40
N GLY A 12 16.38 12.23 -1.42
CA GLY A 12 17.56 13.09 -1.20
C GLY A 12 17.54 13.76 0.19
N THR A 13 18.72 14.03 0.78
CA THR A 13 18.89 14.52 2.17
C THR A 13 18.26 15.90 2.42
N CYS A 14 18.29 16.80 1.44
CA CYS A 14 17.70 18.15 1.52
C CYS A 14 16.15 18.16 1.50
N VAL A 15 15.50 16.99 1.35
CA VAL A 15 14.08 16.88 0.98
C VAL A 15 13.25 16.08 2.02
N VAL A 16 13.83 15.71 3.17
CA VAL A 16 13.13 14.89 4.19
C VAL A 16 11.90 15.59 4.76
N GLU A 17 12.03 16.88 5.09
CA GLU A 17 10.91 17.70 5.60
C GLU A 17 9.82 17.86 4.54
N ALA A 18 10.21 18.22 3.31
CA ALA A 18 9.29 18.35 2.18
C ALA A 18 8.53 17.04 1.88
N ARG A 19 9.21 15.88 1.90
CA ARG A 19 8.59 14.55 1.77
C ARG A 19 7.59 14.29 2.89
N THR A 20 7.99 14.55 4.14
CA THR A 20 7.14 14.34 5.32
C THR A 20 5.87 15.18 5.23
N HIS A 21 5.98 16.45 4.84
CA HIS A 21 4.83 17.30 4.59
C HIS A 21 3.98 16.82 3.42
N ALA A 22 4.59 16.44 2.30
CA ALA A 22 3.86 15.91 1.15
C ALA A 22 3.03 14.68 1.51
N LEU A 23 3.62 13.71 2.23
CA LEU A 23 2.92 12.51 2.73
C LEU A 23 1.76 12.86 3.66
N ASN A 24 1.94 13.84 4.55
CA ASN A 24 0.90 14.27 5.48
C ASN A 24 -0.23 15.07 4.79
N ILE A 25 0.08 15.88 3.79
CA ILE A 25 -0.92 16.58 2.97
C ILE A 25 -1.72 15.57 2.17
N LEU A 26 -1.07 14.61 1.50
CA LEU A 26 -1.73 13.51 0.80
C LEU A 26 -2.67 12.75 1.75
N ARG A 27 -2.21 12.44 2.97
CA ARG A 27 -3.06 11.82 4.01
C ARG A 27 -4.30 12.65 4.30
N ALA A 28 -4.17 13.97 4.48
CA ALA A 28 -5.30 14.84 4.75
C ALA A 28 -6.32 14.83 3.60
N LEU A 29 -5.83 14.86 2.36
CA LEU A 29 -6.66 14.80 1.15
C LEU A 29 -7.42 13.47 1.05
N TYR A 30 -6.73 12.33 1.24
CA TYR A 30 -7.37 11.00 1.19
C TYR A 30 -8.33 10.74 2.35
N ARG A 31 -8.20 11.42 3.48
CA ARG A 31 -9.16 11.31 4.60
C ARG A 31 -10.41 12.15 4.40
N ASN A 32 -10.34 13.21 3.60
CA ASN A 32 -11.47 14.09 3.38
C ASN A 32 -12.53 13.36 2.54
N SER A 33 -13.73 13.17 3.09
CA SER A 33 -14.85 12.50 2.41
C SER A 33 -15.41 13.33 1.26
N ALA A 34 -15.41 14.66 1.37
CA ALA A 34 -15.88 15.56 0.31
C ALA A 34 -14.98 15.50 -0.94
N LEU A 35 -13.73 15.06 -0.80
CA LEU A 35 -12.79 14.87 -1.90
C LEU A 35 -12.78 13.43 -2.44
N GLY A 36 -13.77 12.60 -2.10
CA GLY A 36 -13.88 11.18 -2.47
C GLY A 36 -13.54 10.91 -3.93
N GLU A 37 -14.40 11.39 -4.83
CA GLU A 37 -14.26 11.21 -6.28
C GLU A 37 -13.01 11.89 -6.85
N LEU A 38 -12.66 13.06 -6.32
CA LEU A 38 -11.54 13.86 -6.83
C LEU A 38 -10.18 13.19 -6.60
N VAL A 39 -10.03 12.43 -5.52
CA VAL A 39 -8.76 11.73 -5.23
C VAL A 39 -8.72 10.29 -5.76
N THR A 40 -9.86 9.72 -6.15
CA THR A 40 -9.97 8.33 -6.65
C THR A 40 -8.92 7.99 -7.72
N PRO A 41 -8.68 8.84 -8.74
CA PRO A 41 -7.67 8.55 -9.77
C PRO A 41 -6.25 8.39 -9.22
N TYR A 42 -5.95 9.03 -8.09
CA TYR A 42 -4.61 9.10 -7.52
C TYR A 42 -4.34 8.06 -6.43
N VAL A 43 -5.36 7.28 -6.02
CA VAL A 43 -5.25 6.32 -4.91
C VAL A 43 -4.12 5.32 -5.14
N ALA A 44 -3.95 4.82 -6.37
CA ALA A 44 -2.90 3.86 -6.68
C ALA A 44 -1.50 4.46 -6.50
N GLU A 45 -1.26 5.67 -7.01
CA GLU A 45 0.00 6.39 -6.79
C GLU A 45 0.22 6.69 -5.30
N GLY A 46 -0.84 7.04 -4.56
CA GLY A 46 -0.79 7.22 -3.12
C GLY A 46 -0.31 5.96 -2.37
N VAL A 47 -0.81 4.78 -2.76
CA VAL A 47 -0.38 3.49 -2.18
C VAL A 47 1.09 3.24 -2.47
N ILE A 48 1.53 3.47 -3.71
CA ILE A 48 2.94 3.31 -4.11
C ILE A 48 3.84 4.25 -3.28
N ALA A 49 3.46 5.53 -3.17
CA ALA A 49 4.20 6.51 -2.38
C ALA A 49 4.29 6.10 -0.90
N ALA A 50 3.19 5.64 -0.33
CA ALA A 50 3.18 5.16 1.05
C ALA A 50 4.10 3.95 1.23
N VAL A 51 3.98 2.90 0.40
CA VAL A 51 4.81 1.69 0.48
C VAL A 51 6.30 2.00 0.31
N LYS A 52 6.66 2.88 -0.65
CA LYS A 52 8.05 3.35 -0.80
C LYS A 52 8.53 4.13 0.44
N GLY A 53 7.66 4.93 1.04
CA GLY A 53 7.98 5.71 2.25
C GLY A 53 8.32 4.88 3.49
N PHE A 54 7.91 3.60 3.56
CA PHE A 54 8.36 2.69 4.62
C PHE A 54 9.88 2.45 4.61
N ARG A 55 10.54 2.68 3.46
CA ARG A 55 12.00 2.64 3.30
C ARG A 55 12.70 3.95 3.70
N GLY A 56 11.96 4.93 4.23
CA GLY A 56 12.53 6.23 4.61
C GLY A 56 13.69 6.08 5.60
N ASN A 57 14.73 6.90 5.42
CA ASN A 57 15.93 6.86 6.26
C ASN A 57 15.65 7.41 7.67
N THR A 58 14.66 8.29 7.79
CA THR A 58 14.26 8.88 9.06
C THR A 58 13.01 8.25 9.65
N TRP A 59 12.86 8.34 10.98
CA TRP A 59 11.63 7.93 11.66
C TRP A 59 10.41 8.74 11.18
N ALA A 60 10.60 10.04 10.91
CA ALA A 60 9.54 10.93 10.45
C ALA A 60 8.92 10.47 9.12
N GLU A 61 9.75 10.11 8.14
CA GLU A 61 9.28 9.60 6.85
C GLU A 61 8.51 8.29 7.00
N ARG A 62 9.04 7.35 7.77
CA ARG A 62 8.39 6.04 8.00
C ARG A 62 7.05 6.20 8.72
N ASN A 63 6.97 7.10 9.70
CA ASN A 63 5.74 7.41 10.40
C ASN A 63 4.71 8.08 9.47
N SER A 64 5.11 9.10 8.72
CA SER A 64 4.22 9.76 7.74
C SER A 64 3.73 8.81 6.66
N ALA A 65 4.58 7.90 6.19
CA ALA A 65 4.20 6.85 5.25
C ALA A 65 3.18 5.87 5.85
N THR A 66 3.38 5.45 7.11
CA THR A 66 2.43 4.60 7.86
C THR A 66 1.07 5.28 8.01
N LEU A 67 1.09 6.57 8.35
CA LEU A 67 -0.10 7.38 8.50
C LEU A 67 -0.85 7.57 7.17
N LEU A 68 -0.13 7.80 6.07
CA LEU A 68 -0.71 7.85 4.72
C LEU A 68 -1.32 6.51 4.32
N PHE A 69 -0.57 5.42 4.52
CA PHE A 69 -1.03 4.06 4.23
C PHE A 69 -2.34 3.73 4.96
N SER A 70 -2.43 4.02 6.26
CA SER A 70 -3.65 3.80 7.05
C SER A 70 -4.87 4.56 6.49
N ALA A 71 -4.67 5.81 6.04
CA ALA A 71 -5.73 6.59 5.41
C ALA A 71 -6.20 5.97 4.08
N LEU A 72 -5.26 5.51 3.25
CA LEU A 72 -5.55 4.83 1.98
C LEU A 72 -6.27 3.51 2.19
N MET A 73 -5.84 2.70 3.16
CA MET A 73 -6.50 1.45 3.52
C MET A 73 -7.97 1.69 3.90
N THR A 74 -8.24 2.73 4.69
CA THR A 74 -9.60 3.13 5.04
C THR A 74 -10.38 3.66 3.84
N ARG A 75 -9.73 4.38 2.91
CA ARG A 75 -10.36 4.88 1.68
C ARG A 75 -10.75 3.76 0.73
N ILE A 76 -9.88 2.77 0.56
CA ILE A 76 -10.06 1.64 -0.38
C ILE A 76 -11.08 0.65 0.18
N PHE A 77 -10.93 0.25 1.44
CA PHE A 77 -11.68 -0.86 2.02
C PHE A 77 -12.75 -0.43 3.03
N GLY A 78 -12.88 0.87 3.31
CA GLY A 78 -13.74 1.37 4.38
C GLY A 78 -13.18 1.10 5.78
N VAL A 79 -13.89 1.62 6.79
CA VAL A 79 -13.49 1.49 8.20
C VAL A 79 -13.72 0.06 8.69
N GLN A 80 -12.67 -0.59 9.20
CA GLN A 80 -12.78 -1.88 9.88
C GLN A 80 -13.34 -1.67 11.30
N ARG A 81 -14.57 -2.13 11.56
CA ARG A 81 -15.26 -1.99 12.86
C ARG A 81 -14.98 -3.13 13.84
N SER A 82 -14.38 -4.23 13.39
CA SER A 82 -14.04 -5.39 14.22
C SER A 82 -12.66 -5.91 13.87
N ARG A 83 -11.88 -6.29 14.89
CA ARG A 83 -10.51 -6.81 14.75
C ARG A 83 -10.46 -8.14 14.00
N HIS A 84 -11.48 -8.98 14.16
CA HIS A 84 -11.47 -10.38 13.69
C HIS A 84 -12.41 -10.63 12.50
N THR A 85 -13.31 -9.69 12.19
CA THR A 85 -14.29 -9.87 11.12
C THR A 85 -14.28 -8.70 10.15
N LEU A 86 -14.05 -9.02 8.87
CA LEU A 86 -14.26 -8.08 7.77
C LEU A 86 -15.77 -7.88 7.61
N ASN A 87 -16.24 -6.63 7.69
CA ASN A 87 -17.63 -6.32 7.40
C ASN A 87 -17.93 -6.73 5.95
N ALA A 88 -19.02 -7.47 5.71
CA ALA A 88 -19.41 -7.93 4.38
C ALA A 88 -19.47 -6.79 3.35
N ARG A 89 -19.88 -5.58 3.77
CA ARG A 89 -19.93 -4.37 2.92
C ARG A 89 -18.57 -3.82 2.53
N ASN A 90 -17.51 -4.24 3.22
CA ASN A 90 -16.13 -3.77 3.05
C ASN A 90 -15.25 -4.85 2.41
N LYS A 91 -15.84 -5.98 1.97
CA LYS A 91 -15.11 -7.04 1.26
C LYS A 91 -14.85 -6.60 -0.18
N MET A 92 -13.61 -6.80 -0.62
CA MET A 92 -13.18 -6.55 -1.99
C MET A 92 -12.29 -7.73 -2.41
N THR A 93 -12.60 -8.35 -3.54
CA THR A 93 -11.74 -9.41 -4.08
C THR A 93 -10.51 -8.82 -4.76
N GLY A 94 -9.46 -9.63 -4.91
CA GLY A 94 -8.28 -9.24 -5.70
C GLY A 94 -8.66 -8.76 -7.10
N ARG A 95 -9.56 -9.49 -7.78
CA ARG A 95 -10.07 -9.12 -9.11
C ARG A 95 -10.67 -7.72 -9.15
N VAL A 96 -11.53 -7.37 -8.19
CA VAL A 96 -12.14 -6.02 -8.13
C VAL A 96 -11.10 -4.95 -7.80
N PHE A 97 -10.21 -5.25 -6.86
CA PHE A 97 -9.14 -4.35 -6.46
C PHE A 97 -8.19 -4.01 -7.62
N PHE A 98 -7.69 -5.02 -8.33
CA PHE A 98 -6.77 -4.82 -9.46
C PHE A 98 -7.47 -4.29 -10.71
N HIS A 99 -8.75 -4.57 -10.91
CA HIS A 99 -9.52 -3.89 -11.95
C HIS A 99 -9.63 -2.38 -11.68
N ARG A 100 -9.82 -1.99 -10.42
CA ARG A 100 -9.89 -0.58 -10.01
C ARG A 100 -8.53 0.12 -9.99
N TYR A 101 -7.47 -0.60 -9.63
CA TYR A 101 -6.12 -0.08 -9.48
C TYR A 101 -5.09 -0.95 -10.22
N PRO A 102 -5.13 -0.99 -11.56
CA PRO A 102 -4.35 -1.95 -12.35
C PRO A 102 -2.84 -1.86 -12.12
N GLN A 103 -2.29 -0.65 -12.00
CA GLN A 103 -0.86 -0.43 -11.75
C GLN A 103 -0.35 -1.05 -10.43
N LEU A 104 -1.24 -1.34 -9.46
CA LEU A 104 -0.84 -1.94 -8.19
C LEU A 104 -0.49 -3.42 -8.33
N PHE A 105 -0.96 -4.10 -9.38
CA PHE A 105 -0.62 -5.51 -9.59
C PHE A 105 0.88 -5.68 -9.81
N ASP A 106 1.42 -5.05 -10.86
CA ASP A 106 2.85 -5.15 -11.21
C ASP A 106 3.73 -4.59 -10.10
N PHE A 107 3.29 -3.50 -9.45
CA PHE A 107 4.02 -2.91 -8.33
C PHE A 107 4.15 -3.89 -7.16
N LEU A 108 3.05 -4.48 -6.69
CA LEU A 108 3.07 -5.40 -5.56
C LEU A 108 3.83 -6.69 -5.91
N LEU A 109 3.67 -7.20 -7.14
CA LEU A 109 4.42 -8.35 -7.62
C LEU A 109 5.93 -8.08 -7.61
N LYS A 110 6.36 -6.91 -8.10
CA LYS A 110 7.77 -6.49 -8.07
C LYS A 110 8.31 -6.36 -6.65
N GLU A 111 7.53 -5.76 -5.74
CA GLU A 111 7.89 -5.66 -4.32
C GLU A 111 8.11 -7.05 -3.72
N LEU A 112 7.17 -7.99 -3.92
CA LEU A 112 7.31 -9.36 -3.43
C LEU A 112 8.49 -10.12 -4.06
N GLY A 113 8.71 -9.97 -5.38
CA GLY A 113 9.81 -10.65 -6.08
C GLY A 113 11.19 -10.17 -5.65
N THR A 114 11.34 -8.85 -5.43
CA THR A 114 12.58 -8.28 -4.89
C THR A 114 12.91 -8.87 -3.51
N LEU A 115 11.88 -9.01 -2.67
CA LEU A 115 11.99 -9.54 -1.31
C LEU A 115 12.33 -11.03 -1.29
N SER A 116 11.65 -11.83 -2.11
CA SER A 116 11.93 -13.25 -2.25
C SER A 116 13.38 -13.49 -2.69
N SER A 117 13.86 -12.70 -3.66
CA SER A 117 15.24 -12.79 -4.14
C SER A 117 16.26 -12.49 -3.03
N THR A 118 16.04 -11.45 -2.22
CA THR A 118 16.91 -11.12 -1.08
C THR A 118 16.96 -12.22 -0.02
N MET A 119 15.86 -12.94 0.21
CA MET A 119 15.82 -14.05 1.16
C MET A 119 16.57 -15.29 0.66
N THR A 120 16.56 -15.55 -0.64
CA THR A 120 17.22 -16.72 -1.23
C THR A 120 18.74 -16.58 -1.39
N GLN A 121 19.26 -15.36 -1.46
CA GLN A 121 20.68 -15.10 -1.74
C GLN A 121 21.52 -14.90 -0.46
N GLY A 122 20.89 -14.59 0.69
CA GLY A 122 21.59 -14.43 1.97
C GLY A 122 21.67 -15.74 2.73
N GLY A 123 22.85 -16.37 2.81
CA GLY A 123 23.11 -17.51 3.71
C GLY A 123 23.08 -17.16 5.22
N SER A 124 22.62 -15.96 5.59
CA SER A 124 22.46 -15.53 6.97
C SER A 124 21.08 -15.93 7.49
N GLN A 125 21.04 -16.61 8.63
CA GLN A 125 19.80 -17.04 9.32
C GLN A 125 18.96 -15.85 9.86
N THR A 126 19.39 -14.61 9.62
CA THR A 126 18.66 -13.41 9.99
C THR A 126 17.82 -12.93 8.80
N LEU A 127 16.51 -13.15 8.88
CA LEU A 127 15.54 -12.49 8.00
C LEU A 127 15.67 -10.97 8.19
N GLU A 128 16.46 -10.30 7.35
CA GLU A 128 16.39 -8.84 7.23
C GLU A 128 15.03 -8.49 6.62
N LEU A 129 14.03 -8.33 7.49
CA LEU A 129 12.68 -7.97 7.11
C LEU A 129 12.70 -6.55 6.56
N HIS A 130 12.72 -6.46 5.24
CA HIS A 130 12.67 -5.20 4.53
C HIS A 130 11.38 -4.42 4.90
N PRO A 131 11.46 -3.14 5.31
CA PRO A 131 10.33 -2.39 5.88
C PRO A 131 9.07 -2.29 5.02
N SER A 132 9.18 -2.36 3.68
CA SER A 132 8.02 -2.34 2.79
C SER A 132 7.23 -3.66 2.74
N LEU A 133 7.74 -4.76 3.30
CA LEU A 133 7.03 -6.04 3.32
C LEU A 133 5.74 -5.93 4.14
N TYR A 134 5.80 -5.25 5.29
CA TYR A 134 4.66 -5.08 6.18
C TYR A 134 3.43 -4.44 5.50
N PRO A 135 3.53 -3.25 4.86
CA PRO A 135 2.36 -2.65 4.20
C PRO A 135 1.87 -3.45 2.99
N VAL A 136 2.76 -4.13 2.26
CA VAL A 136 2.38 -5.01 1.14
C VAL A 136 1.51 -6.17 1.64
N LEU A 137 1.98 -6.89 2.66
CA LEU A 137 1.24 -8.01 3.25
C LEU A 137 -0.07 -7.56 3.89
N LEU A 138 -0.06 -6.40 4.58
CA LEU A 138 -1.27 -5.87 5.21
C LEU A 138 -2.34 -5.46 4.18
N LEU A 139 -1.93 -4.98 3.01
CA LEU A 139 -2.83 -4.71 1.89
C LEU A 139 -3.42 -6.01 1.34
N LEU A 140 -2.58 -7.01 1.06
CA LEU A 140 -3.02 -8.29 0.51
C LEU A 140 -3.93 -9.05 1.47
N ALA A 141 -3.63 -9.02 2.77
CA ALA A 141 -4.46 -9.64 3.82
C ALA A 141 -5.88 -9.04 3.92
N ARG A 142 -6.12 -7.88 3.29
CA ARG A 142 -7.44 -7.23 3.24
C ARG A 142 -8.26 -7.63 2.03
N LEU A 143 -7.66 -8.30 1.06
CA LEU A 143 -8.35 -8.84 -0.10
C LEU A 143 -9.06 -10.14 0.28
N TYR A 144 -10.29 -10.28 -0.20
CA TYR A 144 -11.08 -11.48 -0.01
C TYR A 144 -10.84 -12.45 -1.17
N PRO A 145 -10.66 -13.76 -0.92
CA PRO A 145 -10.58 -14.73 -2.00
C PRO A 145 -11.89 -14.71 -2.81
N SER A 146 -11.79 -14.79 -4.13
CA SER A 146 -12.97 -14.92 -4.98
C SER A 146 -13.52 -16.34 -4.88
N SER A 147 -14.83 -16.50 -4.72
CA SER A 147 -15.47 -17.83 -4.78
C SER A 147 -15.32 -18.50 -6.15
N LEU A 148 -14.98 -17.73 -7.20
CA LEU A 148 -14.70 -18.19 -8.57
C LEU A 148 -13.21 -18.48 -8.82
N GLU A 149 -12.31 -18.21 -7.87
CA GLU A 149 -10.87 -18.47 -8.08
C GLU A 149 -10.55 -19.97 -8.18
N GLY A 150 -11.48 -20.85 -7.78
CA GLY A 150 -11.36 -22.30 -7.97
C GLY A 150 -11.68 -22.80 -9.39
N THR A 151 -12.24 -21.98 -10.29
CA THR A 151 -12.52 -22.41 -11.67
C THR A 151 -11.41 -22.04 -12.66
N ASP A 152 -10.61 -21.01 -12.37
CA ASP A 152 -9.49 -20.57 -13.23
C ASP A 152 -8.09 -20.79 -12.60
N SER A 153 -8.02 -21.08 -11.30
CA SER A 153 -6.74 -21.42 -10.66
C SER A 153 -6.57 -22.94 -10.63
N ASN A 154 -5.51 -23.45 -11.25
CA ASN A 154 -5.04 -24.84 -11.12
C ASN A 154 -4.56 -25.20 -9.69
N LEU A 155 -4.90 -24.40 -8.67
CA LEU A 155 -4.64 -24.71 -7.28
C LEU A 155 -5.88 -25.38 -6.70
N GLN A 156 -6.09 -26.63 -7.12
CA GLN A 156 -6.89 -27.57 -6.35
C GLN A 156 -6.11 -27.92 -5.09
N VAL A 157 -6.64 -27.54 -3.93
CA VAL A 157 -6.28 -28.13 -2.63
C VAL A 157 -7.54 -28.76 -2.07
#